data_AF-A0A820JRT7-F1
#
_entry.id   AF-A0A820JRT7-F1
#
_cell.length_a   1.000
_cell.length_b   1.000
_cell.length_c   1.000
_cell.angle_alpha   90.00
_cell.angle_beta   90.00
_cell.angle_gamma   90.00
#
_symmetry.space_group_name_H-M   'P 1'
#
loop_
_entity.id
_entity.type
_entity.pdbx_description
1 polymer ?
#
loop_
_entity_poly.entity_id
_entity_poly.type
_entity_poly.pdbx_seq_one_letter_code
_entity_poly.pdbx_strand_id
1 'polypeptide(L)'
;TCNDEDNAYRVFSSIKNKTSGAYGAMFKGFITNKKVEKVFELYNKMSIEADDITLIILFNACAQLPNEHGINIKNKFLNQMPKLFTYNTNVLNSFLHMLMKFNEVSTAEKIFVQMKSKDIFTYGIMMQG
;
A
#
# COMPACT_ATOMS: atom_id res chain seq x y z
N THR A 1 13.96 13.15 -15.42
CA THR A 1 13.78 12.16 -14.35
C THR A 1 14.04 12.68 -12.94
N CYS A 2 15.15 13.36 -12.60
CA CYS A 2 15.27 14.00 -11.26
C CYS A 2 14.51 15.33 -11.16
N ASN A 3 14.60 16.18 -12.19
CA ASN A 3 13.95 17.49 -12.18
C ASN A 3 12.41 17.40 -12.09
N ASP A 4 11.82 16.37 -12.70
CA ASP A 4 10.36 16.18 -12.71
C ASP A 4 9.83 15.73 -11.35
N GLU A 5 10.59 14.90 -10.61
CA GLU A 5 10.25 14.49 -9.24
C GLU A 5 10.28 15.68 -8.28
N ASP A 6 11.34 16.50 -8.34
CA ASP A 6 11.50 17.66 -7.47
C ASP A 6 10.42 18.72 -7.76
N ASN A 7 10.10 18.94 -9.04
CA ASN A 7 9.01 19.81 -9.43
C ASN A 7 7.65 19.28 -8.94
N ALA A 8 7.38 17.98 -9.10
CA ALA A 8 6.16 17.36 -8.59
C ALA A 8 6.07 17.49 -7.07
N TYR A 9 7.17 17.26 -6.34
CA TYR A 9 7.20 17.41 -4.88
C TYR A 9 7.01 18.86 -4.44
N ARG A 10 7.55 19.84 -5.16
CA ARG A 10 7.33 21.27 -4.91
C ARG A 10 5.86 21.65 -5.08
N VAL A 11 5.23 21.22 -6.17
CA VAL A 11 3.80 21.45 -6.41
C VAL A 11 2.96 20.76 -5.34
N PHE A 12 3.26 19.51 -5.03
CA PHE A 12 2.57 18.79 -3.96
C PHE A 12 2.70 19.51 -2.61
N SER A 13 3.90 19.98 -2.28
CA SER A 13 4.19 20.66 -1.02
C SER A 13 3.38 21.96 -0.88
N SER A 14 3.16 22.70 -1.97
CA SER A 14 2.39 23.95 -1.96
C SER A 14 0.87 23.76 -1.83
N ILE A 15 0.34 22.54 -2.01
CA ILE A 15 -1.09 22.25 -1.79
C ILE A 15 -1.42 22.42 -0.32
N LYS A 16 -2.30 23.37 0.02
CA LYS A 16 -2.74 23.63 1.39
C LYS A 16 -3.53 22.46 1.99
N ASN A 17 -4.55 21.99 1.27
CA ASN A 17 -5.41 20.88 1.68
C ASN A 17 -5.15 19.68 0.78
N LYS A 18 -4.17 18.85 1.15
CA LYS A 18 -3.80 17.67 0.37
C LYS A 18 -4.90 16.61 0.48
N THR A 19 -5.26 16.00 -0.65
CA THR A 19 -6.23 14.90 -0.72
C THR A 19 -5.52 13.55 -0.79
N SER A 20 -6.21 12.46 -0.46
CA SER A 20 -5.64 11.10 -0.58
C SER A 20 -5.15 10.83 -2.01
N GLY A 21 -5.90 11.26 -3.02
CA GLY A 21 -5.47 11.18 -4.42
C GLY A 21 -4.17 11.93 -4.74
N ALA A 22 -3.92 13.09 -4.12
CA ALA A 22 -2.67 13.83 -4.28
C ALA A 22 -1.47 13.07 -3.67
N TYR A 23 -1.65 12.44 -2.50
CA TYR A 23 -0.65 11.54 -1.93
C TYR A 23 -0.43 10.32 -2.84
N GLY A 24 -1.51 9.69 -3.32
CA GLY A 24 -1.44 8.55 -4.24
C GLY A 24 -0.69 8.87 -5.53
N ALA A 25 -0.84 10.08 -6.08
CA ALA A 25 -0.07 10.54 -7.23
C ALA A 25 1.42 10.63 -6.92
N MET A 26 1.80 11.21 -5.77
CA MET A 26 3.20 11.26 -5.33
C MET A 26 3.78 9.86 -5.09
N PHE A 27 3.02 8.97 -4.48
CA PHE A 27 3.44 7.59 -4.24
C PHE A 27 3.72 6.86 -5.56
N LYS A 28 2.82 6.96 -6.55
CA LYS A 28 3.05 6.42 -7.89
C LYS A 28 4.31 6.99 -8.52
N GLY A 29 4.55 8.30 -8.39
CA GLY A 29 5.76 8.95 -8.86
C GLY A 29 7.03 8.36 -8.24
N PHE A 30 7.05 8.19 -6.93
CA PHE A 30 8.18 7.57 -6.22
C PHE A 30 8.40 6.11 -6.62
N ILE A 31 7.33 5.31 -6.78
CA ILE A 31 7.41 3.92 -7.22
C ILE A 31 8.01 3.84 -8.64
N THR A 32 7.52 4.64 -9.59
CA THR A 32 8.05 4.70 -10.96
C THR A 32 9.53 5.07 -10.99
N ASN A 33 9.97 5.93 -10.07
CA ASN A 33 11.37 6.33 -9.92
C ASN A 33 12.20 5.38 -9.03
N LYS A 34 11.67 4.20 -8.66
CA LYS A 34 12.33 3.20 -7.81
C LYS A 34 12.77 3.72 -6.43
N LYS A 35 12.03 4.67 -5.87
CA LYS A 35 12.26 5.27 -4.54
C LYS A 35 11.15 4.87 -3.59
N VAL A 36 10.95 3.57 -3.41
CA VAL A 36 9.82 3.00 -2.67
C VAL A 36 9.84 3.43 -1.20
N GLU A 37 11.02 3.66 -0.62
CA GLU A 37 11.21 4.13 0.76
C GLU A 37 10.55 5.50 0.98
N LYS A 38 10.65 6.41 -0.01
CA LYS A 38 10.03 7.74 0.04
C LYS A 38 8.51 7.69 0.10
N VAL A 39 7.89 6.62 -0.41
CA VAL A 39 6.44 6.38 -0.29
C VAL A 39 6.06 6.34 1.19
N PHE A 40 6.79 5.57 1.98
CA PHE A 40 6.49 5.37 3.40
C PHE A 40 6.93 6.54 4.27
N GLU A 41 8.01 7.24 3.91
CA GLU A 41 8.37 8.52 4.53
C GLU A 41 7.24 9.56 4.37
N LEU A 42 6.66 9.66 3.17
CA LEU A 42 5.56 10.58 2.91
C LEU A 42 4.24 10.09 3.52
N TYR A 43 3.96 8.79 3.50
CA TYR A 43 2.80 8.21 4.17
C TYR A 43 2.81 8.47 5.68
N ASN A 44 3.97 8.41 6.33
CA ASN A 44 4.09 8.74 7.76
C ASN A 44 3.81 10.21 8.07
N LYS A 45 3.87 11.10 7.07
CA LYS A 45 3.52 12.53 7.19
C LYS A 45 2.07 12.82 6.79
N MET A 46 1.33 11.82 6.31
CA MET A 46 -0.05 11.97 5.89
C MET A 46 -0.94 12.17 7.12
N SER A 47 -1.65 13.30 7.18
CA SER A 47 -2.53 13.67 8.29
C SER A 47 -4.01 13.34 8.06
N ILE A 48 -4.29 12.61 6.97
CA ILE A 48 -5.63 12.22 6.53
C ILE A 48 -5.65 10.71 6.31
N GLU A 49 -6.84 10.11 6.31
CA GLU A 49 -6.99 8.69 5.99
C GLU A 49 -6.72 8.41 4.51
N ALA A 50 -6.10 7.26 4.25
CA ALA A 50 -5.87 6.78 2.90
C ALA A 50 -7.16 6.16 2.35
N ASP A 51 -7.55 6.57 1.14
CA ASP A 51 -8.62 5.91 0.40
C ASP A 51 -8.20 4.54 -0.15
N ASP A 52 -9.16 3.77 -0.67
CA ASP A 52 -8.94 2.44 -1.24
C ASP A 52 -7.80 2.41 -2.28
N ILE A 53 -7.76 3.42 -3.17
CA ILE A 53 -6.75 3.51 -4.22
C ILE A 53 -5.36 3.72 -3.60
N THR A 54 -5.28 4.59 -2.61
CA THR A 54 -4.04 4.92 -1.90
C THR A 54 -3.54 3.72 -1.10
N LEU A 55 -4.43 2.98 -0.45
CA LEU A 55 -4.10 1.73 0.25
C LEU A 55 -3.53 0.67 -0.71
N ILE A 56 -4.15 0.47 -1.87
CA ILE A 56 -3.66 -0.47 -2.90
C ILE A 56 -2.23 -0.08 -3.32
N ILE A 57 -1.96 1.21 -3.54
CA ILE A 57 -0.62 1.70 -3.89
C ILE A 57 0.36 1.42 -2.77
N LEU A 58 -0.01 1.68 -1.51
CA LEU A 58 0.84 1.44 -0.34
C LEU A 58 1.17 -0.04 -0.16
N PHE A 59 0.21 -0.96 -0.31
CA PHE A 59 0.48 -2.39 -0.17
C PHE A 59 1.38 -2.92 -1.29
N ASN A 60 1.13 -2.48 -2.53
CA ASN A 60 1.99 -2.83 -3.67
C ASN A 60 3.40 -2.24 -3.55
N ALA A 61 3.54 -1.06 -2.95
CA ALA A 61 4.84 -0.48 -2.64
C ALA A 61 5.55 -1.29 -1.55
N CYS A 62 4.84 -1.68 -0.49
CA CYS A 62 5.41 -2.45 0.61
C CYS A 62 5.93 -3.81 0.13
N ALA A 63 5.17 -4.47 -0.75
CA ALA A 63 5.53 -5.71 -1.40
C ALA A 63 6.83 -5.65 -2.27
N GLN A 64 7.32 -4.45 -2.59
CA GLN A 64 8.58 -4.24 -3.33
C GLN A 64 9.78 -3.97 -2.41
N LEU A 65 9.55 -3.71 -1.11
CA LEU A 65 10.63 -3.44 -0.17
C LEU A 65 11.37 -4.73 0.23
N PRO A 66 12.67 -4.66 0.53
CA PRO A 66 13.37 -5.74 1.21
C PRO A 66 12.71 -6.07 2.55
N ASN A 67 12.75 -7.34 2.96
CA ASN A 67 12.11 -7.84 4.18
C ASN A 67 12.40 -6.99 5.41
N GLU A 68 13.66 -6.58 5.61
CA GLU A 68 14.10 -5.77 6.77
C GLU A 68 13.34 -4.45 6.91
N HIS A 69 13.01 -3.79 5.79
CA HIS A 69 12.31 -2.50 5.79
C HIS A 69 10.80 -2.69 5.75
N GLY A 70 10.32 -3.69 5.00
CA GLY A 70 8.90 -3.95 4.81
C GLY A 70 8.20 -4.57 6.02
N ILE A 71 8.89 -5.33 6.87
CA ILE A 71 8.29 -5.99 8.04
C ILE A 71 7.63 -5.00 9.01
N ASN A 72 8.29 -3.87 9.31
CA ASN A 72 7.74 -2.87 10.22
C ASN A 72 6.47 -2.21 9.64
N ILE A 73 6.46 -1.95 8.34
CA ILE A 73 5.33 -1.38 7.62
C ILE A 73 4.17 -2.39 7.56
N LYS A 74 4.46 -3.63 7.18
CA LYS A 74 3.52 -4.76 7.20
C LYS A 74 2.86 -4.92 8.57
N ASN A 75 3.65 -4.93 9.64
CA ASN A 75 3.15 -5.04 11.01
C ASN A 75 2.27 -3.84 11.40
N LYS A 76 2.64 -2.62 10.99
CA LYS A 76 1.81 -1.43 11.16
C LYS A 76 0.43 -1.62 10.53
N PHE A 77 0.37 -2.15 9.31
CA PHE A 77 -0.90 -2.41 8.62
C PHE A 77 -1.70 -3.54 9.28
N LEU A 78 -1.06 -4.63 9.72
CA LEU A 78 -1.73 -5.71 10.45
C LEU A 78 -2.37 -5.22 11.77
N ASN A 79 -1.67 -4.36 12.51
CA ASN A 79 -2.20 -3.78 13.75
C ASN A 79 -3.37 -2.81 13.52
N GLN A 80 -3.53 -2.33 12.28
CA GLN A 80 -4.63 -1.45 11.88
C GLN A 80 -5.83 -2.23 11.31
N MET A 81 -5.74 -3.56 11.18
CA MET A 81 -6.92 -4.40 10.88
C MET A 81 -7.83 -4.53 12.12
N PRO A 82 -9.17 -4.48 11.97
CA PRO A 82 -9.93 -4.18 10.76
C PRO A 82 -10.22 -2.67 10.57
N LYS A 83 -9.75 -1.83 11.49
CA LYS A 83 -10.13 -0.40 11.61
C LYS A 83 -9.93 0.40 10.33
N LEU A 84 -8.88 0.10 9.57
CA LEU A 84 -8.51 0.85 8.37
C LEU A 84 -8.94 0.17 7.05
N PHE A 85 -9.48 -1.04 7.11
CA PHE A 85 -9.67 -1.88 5.92
C PHE A 85 -11.12 -1.88 5.47
N THR A 86 -11.33 -1.46 4.23
CA THR A 86 -12.63 -1.50 3.58
C THR A 86 -13.00 -2.94 3.18
N TYR A 87 -14.29 -3.21 2.98
CA TYR A 87 -14.77 -4.47 2.40
C TYR A 87 -14.46 -4.58 0.88
N ASN A 88 -13.57 -3.73 0.36
CA ASN A 88 -13.23 -3.69 -1.05
C ASN A 88 -12.28 -4.85 -1.39
N THR A 89 -12.73 -5.75 -2.27
CA THR A 89 -11.96 -6.92 -2.72
C THR A 89 -10.60 -6.54 -3.29
N ASN A 90 -10.47 -5.41 -3.99
CA ASN A 90 -9.19 -4.98 -4.57
C ASN A 90 -8.16 -4.58 -3.48
N VAL A 91 -8.62 -3.87 -2.44
CA VAL A 91 -7.77 -3.51 -1.30
C VAL A 91 -7.29 -4.77 -0.60
N LEU A 92 -8.21 -5.70 -0.32
CA LEU A 92 -7.88 -6.97 0.34
C LEU A 92 -6.96 -7.85 -0.52
N ASN A 93 -7.17 -7.92 -1.84
CA ASN A 93 -6.28 -8.62 -2.77
C ASN A 93 -4.85 -8.06 -2.72
N SER A 94 -4.69 -6.73 -2.77
CA SER A 94 -3.36 -6.12 -2.66
C SER A 94 -2.70 -6.33 -1.30
N PHE A 95 -3.50 -6.39 -0.22
CA PHE A 95 -3.02 -6.72 1.12
C PHE A 95 -2.56 -8.17 1.23
N LEU A 96 -3.33 -9.13 0.70
CA LEU A 96 -2.95 -10.54 0.62
C LEU A 96 -1.65 -10.72 -0.15
N HIS A 97 -1.53 -10.07 -1.32
CA HIS A 97 -0.30 -10.13 -2.11
C HIS A 97 0.92 -9.60 -1.34
N MET A 98 0.76 -8.50 -0.58
CA MET A 98 1.81 -8.00 0.30
C MET A 98 2.18 -9.03 1.37
N LEU A 99 1.22 -9.67 2.04
CA LEU A 99 1.48 -10.69 3.05
C LEU A 99 2.24 -11.89 2.47
N MET A 100 1.89 -12.34 1.27
CA MET A 100 2.61 -13.43 0.60
C MET A 100 4.07 -13.09 0.33
N LYS A 101 4.39 -11.83 -0.02
CA LYS A 101 5.79 -11.39 -0.19
C LYS A 101 6.62 -11.46 1.09
N PHE A 102 5.98 -11.32 2.26
CA PHE A 102 6.65 -11.45 3.56
C PHE A 102 6.49 -12.84 4.19
N ASN A 103 6.05 -13.85 3.41
CA ASN A 103 5.84 -15.23 3.87
C ASN A 103 4.82 -15.35 5.02
N GLU A 104 3.86 -14.43 5.11
CA GLU A 104 2.78 -14.41 6.12
C GLU A 104 1.56 -15.24 5.69
N VAL A 105 1.81 -16.47 5.23
CA VAL A 105 0.79 -17.33 4.57
C VAL A 105 -0.39 -17.59 5.50
N SER A 106 -0.15 -17.97 6.76
CA SER A 106 -1.22 -18.26 7.72
C SER A 106 -2.08 -17.03 8.05
N THR A 107 -1.51 -15.83 8.02
CA THR A 107 -2.25 -14.59 8.24
C THR A 107 -3.10 -14.26 7.02
N ALA A 108 -2.52 -14.41 5.82
CA ALA A 108 -3.24 -14.23 4.56
C ALA A 108 -4.41 -15.22 4.41
N GLU A 109 -4.23 -16.49 4.79
CA GLU A 109 -5.30 -17.50 4.77
C GLU A 109 -6.47 -17.12 5.69
N LYS A 110 -6.19 -16.65 6.91
CA LYS A 110 -7.24 -16.18 7.83
C LYS A 110 -8.06 -15.04 7.23
N ILE A 111 -7.39 -14.06 6.62
CA ILE A 111 -8.05 -12.94 5.96
C ILE A 111 -8.87 -13.44 4.76
N PHE A 112 -8.27 -14.28 3.92
CA PHE A 112 -8.94 -14.88 2.77
C PHE A 112 -10.25 -15.55 3.17
N VAL A 113 -10.25 -16.42 4.20
CA VAL A 113 -11.47 -17.08 4.70
C VAL A 113 -12.53 -16.05 5.12
N GLN A 114 -12.12 -14.96 5.78
CA GLN A 114 -13.02 -13.90 6.25
C GLN A 114 -13.55 -12.96 5.14
N MET A 115 -12.94 -12.95 3.95
CA MET A 115 -13.40 -12.09 2.84
C MET A 115 -14.82 -12.45 2.40
N LYS A 116 -15.73 -11.47 2.40
CA LYS A 116 -17.13 -11.63 1.94
C LYS A 116 -17.24 -11.94 0.45
N SER A 117 -16.36 -11.36 -0.36
CA SER A 117 -16.29 -11.55 -1.81
C SER A 117 -14.86 -11.91 -2.21
N LYS A 118 -14.72 -12.82 -3.17
CA LYS A 118 -13.44 -13.30 -3.71
C LYS A 118 -13.60 -13.42 -5.21
N ASP A 119 -12.59 -12.98 -5.95
CA ASP A 119 -12.55 -13.10 -7.40
C ASP A 119 -11.40 -14.01 -7.84
N ILE A 120 -11.28 -14.22 -9.15
CA ILE A 120 -10.22 -15.05 -9.73
C ILE A 120 -8.81 -14.58 -9.33
N PHE A 121 -8.63 -13.27 -9.09
CA PHE A 121 -7.36 -12.73 -8.63
C PHE A 121 -7.10 -13.12 -7.17
N THR A 122 -8.12 -13.07 -6.31
CA THR A 122 -8.00 -13.53 -4.91
C THR A 122 -7.50 -14.96 -4.84
N TYR A 123 -8.10 -15.89 -5.59
CA TYR A 123 -7.67 -17.28 -5.62
C TYR A 123 -6.27 -17.43 -6.22
N GLY A 124 -5.96 -16.69 -7.29
CA GLY A 124 -4.64 -16.68 -7.91
C GLY A 124 -3.52 -16.26 -6.96
N ILE A 125 -3.76 -15.23 -6.14
CA ILE A 125 -2.80 -14.78 -5.12
C ILE A 125 -2.54 -15.89 -4.09
N MET A 126 -3.59 -16.56 -3.60
CA MET A 126 -3.46 -17.60 -2.59
C MET A 126 -2.77 -18.87 -3.11
N MET A 127 -2.90 -19.19 -4.40
CA MET A 127 -2.21 -20.33 -5.00
C MET A 127 -0.73 -20.06 -5.30
N GLN A 128 -0.36 -18.78 -5.44
CA GLN A 128 1.02 -18.37 -5.76
C GLN A 128 1.90 -18.23 -4.51
N GLY A 129 1.31 -17.90 -3.37
CA GLY A 129 2.00 -17.80 -2.07
C GLY A 129 2.39 -19.16 -1.51
#